data_AF-A0A094Q2Y3-F1
#
_entry.id   AF-A0A094Q2Y3-F1
#
_cell.length_a   1.000
_cell.length_b   1.000
_cell.length_c   1.000
_cell.angle_alpha   90.00
_cell.angle_beta   90.00
_cell.angle_gamma   90.00
#
_symmetry.space_group_name_H-M   'P 1'
#
loop_
_entity.id
_entity.type
_entity.pdbx_description
1 polymer ?
#
loop_
_entity_poly.entity_id
_entity_poly.type
_entity_poly.pdbx_seq_one_letter_code
_entity_poly.pdbx_strand_id
1 'polypeptide(L)'
;MTLGIILLCSLLVIIAFASQVAGRLDKLHRRVSSSRSMLWGRIHERYQVATQLNNPEINAAVSAAKKEADKRIFSPNHLLSESHLTQKLSWCDLNLEIRRAQQRLQDARRMHNEAVRATRYVRSWRISRWLRLTGRAPAPNFVDFDDSLFPIQNRD
;
A
#
# COMPACT_ATOMS: atom_id res chain seq x y z
N MET A 1 -49.59 0.74 20.18
CA MET A 1 -48.85 -0.53 19.96
C MET A 1 -48.15 -0.56 18.61
N THR A 2 -48.83 -0.25 17.50
CA THR A 2 -48.25 -0.21 16.14
C THR A 2 -47.06 0.72 16.00
N LEU A 3 -47.13 1.96 16.52
CA LEU A 3 -46.00 2.91 16.50
C LEU A 3 -44.76 2.38 17.23
N GLY A 4 -44.93 1.71 18.38
CA GLY A 4 -43.83 1.12 19.13
C GLY A 4 -43.17 -0.03 18.37
N ILE A 5 -43.97 -0.85 17.69
CA ILE A 5 -43.47 -1.93 16.82
C ILE A 5 -42.71 -1.37 15.63
N ILE A 6 -43.24 -0.33 14.96
CA ILE A 6 -42.58 0.32 13.83
C ILE A 6 -41.24 0.91 14.25
N LEU A 7 -41.19 1.62 15.39
CA LEU A 7 -39.95 2.18 15.92
C LEU A 7 -38.93 1.07 16.25
N LEU A 8 -39.36 0.00 16.90
CA LEU A 8 -38.49 -1.14 17.22
C LEU A 8 -37.94 -1.81 15.94
N CYS A 9 -38.79 -2.08 14.96
CA CYS A 9 -38.39 -2.63 13.67
C CYS A 9 -37.40 -1.70 12.95
N SER A 10 -37.67 -0.39 12.94
CA SER A 10 -36.76 0.60 12.33
C SER A 10 -35.39 0.61 13.01
N LEU A 11 -35.35 0.52 14.34
CA LEU A 11 -34.12 0.49 15.13
C LEU A 11 -33.30 -0.77 14.83
N LEU A 12 -33.95 -1.94 14.77
CA LEU A 12 -33.30 -3.20 14.43
C LEU A 12 -32.69 -3.17 13.02
N VAL A 13 -33.41 -2.61 12.04
CA VAL A 13 -32.89 -2.42 10.68
C VAL A 13 -31.66 -1.53 10.67
N ILE A 14 -31.68 -0.41 11.41
CA ILE A 14 -30.54 0.51 11.53
C ILE A 14 -29.32 -0.20 12.14
N ILE A 15 -29.51 -0.99 13.21
CA ILE A 15 -28.43 -1.75 13.87
C ILE A 15 -27.84 -2.79 12.91
N ALA A 16 -28.68 -3.57 12.23
CA ALA A 16 -28.23 -4.59 11.28
C ALA A 16 -27.47 -3.97 10.09
N PHE A 17 -27.97 -2.85 9.58
CA PHE A 17 -27.31 -2.09 8.50
C PHE A 17 -25.95 -1.54 8.95
N ALA A 18 -25.86 -0.96 10.14
CA ALA A 18 -24.60 -0.48 10.70
C ALA A 18 -23.58 -1.62 10.86
N SER A 19 -24.01 -2.80 11.32
CA SER A 19 -23.17 -4.00 11.44
C SER A 19 -22.63 -4.49 10.09
N GLN A 20 -23.44 -4.48 9.02
CA GLN A 20 -22.98 -4.83 7.68
C GLN A 20 -21.93 -3.84 7.14
N VAL A 21 -22.13 -2.54 7.37
CA VAL A 21 -21.18 -1.50 6.94
C VAL A 21 -19.87 -1.59 7.74
N ALA A 22 -19.94 -1.84 9.04
CA ALA A 22 -18.77 -2.06 9.89
C ALA A 22 -17.98 -3.29 9.43
N GLY A 23 -18.65 -4.42 9.19
CA GLY A 23 -18.01 -5.65 8.70
C GLY A 23 -17.38 -5.49 7.30
N ARG A 24 -17.95 -4.66 6.44
CA ARG A 24 -17.33 -4.31 5.13
C ARG A 24 -16.06 -3.48 5.29
N LEU A 25 -16.04 -2.53 6.23
CA LEU A 25 -14.87 -1.69 6.49
C LEU A 25 -13.70 -2.52 7.05
N ASP A 26 -13.98 -3.44 7.96
CA ASP A 26 -12.97 -4.35 8.54
C ASP A 26 -12.29 -5.23 7.50
N LYS A 27 -13.07 -5.80 6.58
CA LYS A 27 -12.54 -6.62 5.48
C LYS A 27 -11.57 -5.82 4.61
N LEU A 28 -11.89 -4.55 4.39
CA LEU A 28 -11.10 -3.66 3.57
C LEU A 28 -9.82 -3.21 4.27
N HIS A 29 -9.90 -2.94 5.58
CA HIS A 29 -8.71 -2.65 6.40
C HIS A 29 -7.75 -3.84 6.45
N ARG A 30 -8.27 -5.06 6.65
CA ARG A 30 -7.47 -6.30 6.61
C ARG A 30 -6.82 -6.52 5.25
N ARG A 31 -7.52 -6.19 4.15
CA ARG A 31 -6.96 -6.29 2.79
C ARG A 31 -5.81 -5.31 2.59
N VAL A 32 -5.96 -4.06 3.04
CA VAL A 32 -4.90 -3.05 2.96
C VAL A 32 -3.70 -3.46 3.81
N SER A 33 -3.90 -3.90 5.05
CA SER A 33 -2.79 -4.33 5.92
C SER A 33 -2.07 -5.55 5.35
N SER A 34 -2.79 -6.52 4.81
CA SER A 34 -2.22 -7.68 4.13
C SER A 34 -1.39 -7.28 2.91
N SER A 35 -1.94 -6.46 2.00
CA SER A 35 -1.21 -5.96 0.83
C SER A 35 0.05 -5.16 1.22
N ARG A 36 -0.03 -4.37 2.31
CA ARG A 36 1.10 -3.62 2.85
C ARG A 36 2.21 -4.54 3.36
N SER A 37 1.84 -5.64 4.04
CA SER A 37 2.81 -6.64 4.49
C SER A 37 3.51 -7.33 3.31
N MET A 38 2.78 -7.63 2.24
CA MET A 38 3.36 -8.21 1.02
C MET A 38 4.34 -7.24 0.35
N LEU A 39 3.98 -5.97 0.25
CA LEU A 39 4.86 -4.93 -0.30
C LEU A 39 6.16 -4.80 0.49
N TRP A 40 6.09 -4.75 1.83
CA TRP A 40 7.28 -4.74 2.68
C TRP A 40 8.17 -5.97 2.50
N GLY A 41 7.57 -7.15 2.32
CA GLY A 41 8.32 -8.37 2.02
C GLY A 41 9.14 -8.23 0.73
N ARG A 42 8.53 -7.75 -0.35
CA ARG A 42 9.21 -7.56 -1.65
C ARG A 42 10.32 -6.51 -1.61
N ILE A 43 10.13 -5.42 -0.85
CA ILE A 43 11.17 -4.41 -0.63
C ILE A 43 12.38 -5.06 0.06
N HIS A 44 12.15 -5.84 1.11
CA HIS A 44 13.24 -6.47 1.85
C HIS A 44 13.96 -7.56 1.04
N GLU A 45 13.22 -8.37 0.29
CA GLU A 45 13.79 -9.32 -0.68
C GLU A 45 14.69 -8.60 -1.69
N ARG A 46 14.24 -7.46 -2.24
CA ARG A 46 15.05 -6.65 -3.16
C ARG A 46 16.35 -6.17 -2.53
N TYR A 47 16.32 -5.71 -1.27
CA TYR A 47 17.53 -5.30 -0.57
C TYR A 47 18.55 -6.42 -0.45
N GLN A 48 18.09 -7.65 -0.16
CA GLN A 48 18.97 -8.82 -0.07
C GLN A 48 19.65 -9.10 -1.41
N VAL A 49 18.89 -9.12 -2.50
CA VAL A 49 19.46 -9.34 -3.84
C VAL A 49 20.39 -8.19 -4.25
N ALA A 50 20.03 -6.94 -3.97
CA ALA A 50 20.86 -5.78 -4.29
C ALA A 50 22.21 -5.81 -3.55
N THR A 51 22.24 -6.27 -2.30
CA THR A 51 23.50 -6.40 -1.55
C THR A 51 24.45 -7.48 -2.09
N GLN A 52 23.92 -8.48 -2.80
CA GLN A 52 24.73 -9.54 -3.42
C GLN A 52 25.55 -9.04 -4.62
N LEU A 53 25.23 -7.87 -5.17
CA LEU A 53 26.02 -7.25 -6.26
C LEU A 53 27.43 -6.84 -5.83
N ASN A 54 27.71 -6.83 -4.52
CA ASN A 54 29.02 -6.48 -3.96
C ASN A 54 29.57 -5.12 -4.46
N ASN A 55 28.66 -4.17 -4.75
CA ASN A 55 29.00 -2.82 -5.19
C ASN A 55 28.87 -1.84 -4.00
N PRO A 56 29.93 -1.08 -3.66
CA PRO A 56 29.92 -0.20 -2.48
C PRO A 56 28.87 0.90 -2.57
N GLU A 57 28.62 1.45 -3.76
CA GLU A 57 27.65 2.51 -3.97
C GLU A 57 26.20 2.02 -3.84
N ILE A 58 25.94 0.79 -4.26
CA ILE A 58 24.63 0.13 -4.12
C ILE A 58 24.41 -0.26 -2.66
N ASN A 59 25.41 -0.83 -1.99
CA ASN A 59 25.33 -1.18 -0.58
C ASN A 59 25.08 0.06 0.32
N ALA A 60 25.70 1.19 -0.02
CA ALA A 60 25.42 2.47 0.66
C ALA A 60 23.97 2.94 0.43
N ALA A 61 23.43 2.82 -0.79
CA ALA A 61 22.04 3.16 -1.07
C ALA A 61 21.04 2.22 -0.38
N VAL A 62 21.32 0.90 -0.37
CA VAL A 62 20.50 -0.10 0.34
C VAL A 62 20.48 0.18 1.84
N SER A 63 21.62 0.50 2.45
CA SER A 63 21.65 0.79 3.90
C SER A 63 20.89 2.06 4.27
N ALA A 64 20.96 3.11 3.43
CA ALA A 64 20.15 4.32 3.59
C ALA A 64 18.65 4.03 3.45
N ALA A 65 18.25 3.26 2.44
CA ALA A 65 16.85 2.87 2.23
C ALA A 65 16.33 1.98 3.36
N LYS A 66 17.13 1.00 3.82
CA LYS A 66 16.81 0.12 4.95
C LYS A 66 16.63 0.90 6.26
N LYS A 67 17.48 1.88 6.54
CA LYS A 67 17.36 2.75 7.72
C LYS A 67 16.01 3.47 7.77
N GLU A 68 15.52 3.91 6.61
CA GLU A 68 14.22 4.57 6.53
C GLU A 68 13.06 3.55 6.54
N ALA A 69 13.25 2.38 5.92
CA ALA A 69 12.32 1.26 5.94
C ALA A 69 12.06 0.71 7.35
N ASP A 70 13.06 0.72 8.23
CA ASP A 70 12.96 0.25 9.62
C ASP A 70 11.92 1.03 10.44
N LYS A 71 11.59 2.26 10.02
CA LYS A 71 10.49 3.05 10.61
C LYS A 71 9.11 2.47 10.31
N ARG A 72 9.01 1.47 9.42
CA ARG A 72 7.78 0.77 8.97
C ARG A 72 6.69 1.69 8.43
N ILE A 73 7.06 2.90 8.03
CA ILE A 73 6.18 3.93 7.51
C ILE A 73 6.69 4.29 6.12
N PHE A 74 5.76 4.40 5.15
CA PHE A 74 6.07 4.97 3.85
C PHE A 74 6.17 6.50 4.00
N SER A 75 7.31 6.96 4.51
CA SER A 75 7.63 8.38 4.62
C SER A 75 8.11 8.92 3.26
N PRO A 76 7.99 10.23 2.98
CA PRO A 76 8.57 10.81 1.78
C PRO A 76 10.05 10.48 1.62
N ASN A 77 10.81 10.51 2.71
CA ASN A 77 12.23 10.14 2.73
C ASN A 77 12.46 8.68 2.32
N HIS A 78 11.55 7.76 2.70
CA HIS A 78 11.65 6.36 2.31
C HIS A 78 11.49 6.24 0.79
N LEU A 79 10.44 6.86 0.25
CA LEU A 79 10.13 6.82 -1.18
C LEU A 79 11.24 7.45 -2.03
N LEU A 80 11.86 8.52 -1.55
CA LEU A 80 13.04 9.12 -2.18
C LEU A 80 14.24 8.17 -2.16
N SER A 81 14.53 7.55 -1.02
CA SER A 81 15.62 6.58 -0.93
C SER A 81 15.43 5.36 -1.84
N GLU A 82 14.18 4.90 -2.01
CA GLU A 82 13.81 3.80 -2.90
C GLU A 82 13.93 4.18 -4.39
N SER A 83 13.63 5.44 -4.72
CA SER A 83 13.83 5.98 -6.08
C SER A 83 15.32 6.11 -6.39
N HIS A 84 16.13 6.63 -5.45
CA HIS A 84 17.59 6.70 -5.58
C HIS A 84 18.22 5.31 -5.77
N LEU A 85 17.74 4.30 -5.02
CA LEU A 85 18.19 2.92 -5.17
C LEU A 85 17.83 2.36 -6.56
N THR A 86 16.60 2.59 -7.04
CA THR A 86 16.18 2.18 -8.39
C THR A 86 17.04 2.86 -9.47
N GLN A 87 17.28 4.17 -9.33
CA GLN A 87 18.14 4.92 -10.24
C GLN A 87 19.56 4.35 -10.28
N LYS A 88 20.15 3.97 -9.13
CA LYS A 88 21.47 3.33 -9.14
C LYS A 88 21.45 1.94 -9.79
N LEU A 89 20.38 1.18 -9.57
CA LEU A 89 20.21 -0.14 -10.17
C LEU A 89 19.95 -0.07 -11.68
N SER A 90 19.40 1.01 -12.23
CA SER A 90 19.13 1.10 -13.68
C SER A 90 20.40 1.18 -14.54
N TRP A 91 21.49 1.73 -14.00
CA TRP A 91 22.77 1.86 -14.73
C TRP A 91 23.69 0.66 -14.59
N CYS A 92 23.42 -0.24 -13.63
CA CYS A 92 24.11 -1.52 -13.57
C CYS A 92 23.40 -2.52 -14.49
N ASP A 93 24.14 -3.12 -15.41
CA ASP A 93 23.61 -4.16 -16.30
C ASP A 93 23.18 -5.38 -15.45
N LEU A 94 21.89 -5.42 -15.14
CA LEU A 94 21.43 -6.05 -13.92
C LEU A 94 21.15 -7.54 -14.15
N ASN A 95 21.68 -8.38 -13.25
CA ASN A 95 21.33 -9.79 -13.17
C ASN A 95 19.81 -10.01 -13.27
N LEU A 96 19.41 -11.07 -14.00
CA LEU A 96 18.01 -11.48 -14.18
C LEU A 96 17.23 -11.55 -12.85
N GLU A 97 17.91 -11.86 -11.75
CA GLU A 97 17.33 -11.92 -10.41
C GLU A 97 16.82 -10.56 -9.91
N ILE A 98 17.55 -9.47 -10.14
CA ILE A 98 17.11 -8.14 -9.68
C ILE A 98 15.98 -7.62 -10.55
N ARG A 99 16.01 -7.89 -11.86
CA ARG A 99 14.86 -7.59 -12.73
C ARG A 99 13.60 -8.31 -12.23
N ARG A 100 13.71 -9.58 -11.85
CA ARG A 100 12.59 -10.33 -11.25
C ARG A 100 12.16 -9.76 -9.90
N ALA A 101 13.10 -9.36 -9.05
CA ALA A 101 12.78 -8.73 -7.76
C ALA A 101 12.05 -7.38 -7.94
N GLN A 102 12.49 -6.55 -8.89
CA GLN A 102 11.84 -5.29 -9.22
C GLN A 102 10.44 -5.52 -9.78
N GLN A 103 10.26 -6.47 -10.71
CA GLN A 103 8.95 -6.78 -11.26
C GLN A 103 7.95 -7.16 -10.15
N ARG A 104 8.36 -8.05 -9.23
CA ARG A 104 7.51 -8.44 -8.09
C ARG A 104 7.19 -7.27 -7.16
N LEU A 105 8.11 -6.31 -7.02
CA LEU A 105 7.88 -5.10 -6.24
C LEU A 105 6.84 -4.20 -6.91
N GLN A 106 6.94 -3.98 -8.23
CA GLN A 106 5.97 -3.22 -9.01
C GLN A 106 4.57 -3.84 -8.90
N ASP A 107 4.47 -5.17 -9.03
CA ASP A 107 3.21 -5.89 -8.88
C ASP A 107 2.62 -5.73 -7.47
N ALA A 108 3.44 -5.86 -6.43
CA ALA A 108 3.01 -5.66 -5.05
C ALA A 108 2.56 -4.23 -4.76
N ARG A 109 3.26 -3.22 -5.32
CA ARG A 109 2.88 -1.80 -5.22
C ARG A 109 1.54 -1.53 -5.89
N ARG A 110 1.34 -2.07 -7.10
CA ARG A 110 0.07 -1.96 -7.82
C ARG A 110 -1.08 -2.56 -7.02
N MET A 111 -0.91 -3.78 -6.50
CA MET A 111 -1.92 -4.44 -5.67
C MET A 111 -2.23 -3.66 -4.39
N HIS A 112 -1.21 -3.07 -3.74
CA HIS A 112 -1.42 -2.19 -2.59
C HIS A 112 -2.24 -0.95 -2.98
N ASN A 113 -1.87 -0.27 -4.05
CA ASN A 113 -2.57 0.93 -4.54
C ASN A 113 -4.01 0.63 -4.96
N GLU A 114 -4.29 -0.54 -5.54
CA GLU A 114 -5.66 -0.99 -5.81
C GLU A 114 -6.48 -1.21 -4.54
N ALA A 115 -5.89 -1.82 -3.50
CA ALA A 115 -6.54 -1.98 -2.20
C ALA A 115 -6.81 -0.62 -1.53
N VAL A 116 -5.87 0.33 -1.62
CA VAL A 116 -6.03 1.71 -1.16
C VAL A 116 -7.17 2.40 -1.93
N ARG A 117 -7.21 2.26 -3.26
CA ARG A 117 -8.26 2.85 -4.10
C ARG A 117 -9.63 2.30 -3.73
N ALA A 118 -9.78 0.98 -3.59
CA ALA A 118 -11.02 0.36 -3.13
C ALA A 118 -11.45 0.90 -1.76
N THR A 119 -10.49 1.10 -0.85
CA THR A 119 -10.73 1.68 0.49
C THR A 119 -11.24 3.10 0.43
N ARG A 120 -10.58 3.96 -0.36
CA ARG A 120 -10.96 5.36 -0.51
C ARG A 120 -12.29 5.50 -1.24
N TYR A 121 -12.58 4.64 -2.21
CA TYR A 121 -13.88 4.60 -2.90
C TYR A 121 -15.03 4.32 -1.94
N VAL A 122 -14.94 3.26 -1.12
CA VAL A 122 -15.98 2.94 -0.12
C VAL A 122 -16.12 4.07 0.92
N ARG A 123 -15.01 4.66 1.36
CA ARG A 123 -15.00 5.78 2.31
C ARG A 123 -15.60 7.08 1.73
N SER A 124 -15.66 7.22 0.41
CA SER A 124 -16.27 8.39 -0.25
C SER A 124 -17.81 8.37 -0.21
N TRP A 125 -18.42 7.20 0.00
CA TRP A 125 -19.87 7.06 -0.04
C TRP A 125 -20.53 7.77 1.16
N ARG A 126 -21.58 8.56 0.88
CA ARG A 126 -22.29 9.39 1.88
C ARG A 126 -22.81 8.56 3.07
N ILE A 127 -23.17 7.30 2.85
CA ILE A 127 -23.63 6.35 3.88
C ILE A 127 -22.55 6.12 4.96
N SER A 128 -21.27 6.05 4.58
CA SER A 128 -20.17 5.88 5.53
C SER A 128 -19.99 7.10 6.45
N ARG A 129 -20.28 8.30 5.93
CA ARG A 129 -20.24 9.57 6.67
C ARG A 129 -21.44 9.72 7.61
N TRP A 130 -22.63 9.33 7.15
CA TRP A 130 -23.86 9.36 7.94
C TRP A 130 -23.80 8.42 9.15
N LEU A 131 -23.24 7.22 8.97
CA LEU A 131 -23.12 6.26 10.05
C LEU A 131 -21.97 6.55 11.04
N ARG A 132 -21.15 7.59 10.82
CA ARG A 132 -19.92 7.89 11.60
C ARG A 132 -18.97 6.69 11.79
N LEU A 133 -19.15 5.63 11.00
CA LEU A 133 -18.43 4.35 11.11
C LEU A 133 -16.99 4.41 10.60
N THR A 134 -16.61 5.46 9.87
CA THR A 134 -15.24 5.58 9.34
C THR A 134 -14.19 5.83 10.41
N GLY A 135 -14.60 6.05 11.67
CA GLY A 135 -13.72 6.35 12.78
C GLY A 135 -12.81 7.57 12.52
N ARG A 136 -11.90 7.84 13.46
CA ARG A 136 -10.82 8.82 13.29
C ARG A 136 -9.60 8.26 12.54
N ALA A 137 -9.67 7.01 12.06
CA ALA A 137 -8.54 6.39 11.37
C ALA A 137 -8.20 7.18 10.10
N PRO A 138 -6.95 7.61 9.89
CA PRO A 138 -6.54 8.33 8.69
C PRO A 138 -6.79 7.45 7.44
N ALA A 139 -7.06 8.08 6.30
CA ALA A 139 -7.18 7.33 5.06
C ALA A 139 -5.84 6.69 4.69
N PRO A 140 -5.82 5.47 4.13
CA PRO A 140 -4.58 4.89 3.66
C PRO A 140 -4.01 5.70 2.49
N ASN A 141 -2.69 5.85 2.48
CA ASN A 141 -1.96 6.62 1.48
C ASN A 141 -1.49 5.70 0.35
N PHE A 142 -1.48 6.24 -0.88
CA PHE A 142 -0.86 5.55 -2.01
C PHE A 142 0.66 5.51 -1.82
N VAL A 143 1.29 4.45 -2.31
CA VAL A 143 2.75 4.32 -2.35
C VAL A 143 3.20 4.52 -3.79
N ASP A 144 3.95 5.58 -4.01
CA ASP A 144 4.49 5.95 -5.31
C ASP A 144 5.95 6.36 -5.16
N PHE A 145 6.81 5.71 -5.93
CA PHE A 145 8.23 5.97 -6.04
C PHE A 145 8.64 5.50 -7.44
N ASP A 146 9.70 6.08 -7.99
CA ASP A 146 10.16 5.68 -9.30
C ASP A 146 10.75 4.27 -9.23
N ASP A 147 10.03 3.32 -9.80
CA ASP A 147 10.38 1.91 -9.89
C ASP A 147 10.67 1.47 -11.33
N SER A 148 10.80 2.41 -12.25
CA SER A 148 11.05 2.13 -13.67
C SER A 148 12.53 1.82 -13.88
N LEU A 149 12.88 0.54 -14.06
CA LEU A 149 14.25 0.15 -14.47
C LEU A 149 14.56 0.53 -15.91
N PHE A 150 13.52 0.79 -16.70
CA PHE A 150 13.63 1.33 -18.05
C PHE A 150 13.08 2.75 -18.00
N PRO A 151 13.81 3.77 -18.48
CA PRO A 151 13.20 5.07 -18.72
C PRO A 151 11.96 4.82 -19.58
N ILE A 152 10.84 5.45 -19.23
CA ILE A 152 9.61 5.37 -20.00
C ILE A 152 10.00 5.83 -21.41
N GLN A 153 10.19 4.87 -22.32
CA GLN A 153 10.46 5.19 -23.71
C GLN A 153 9.12 5.72 -24.21
N ASN A 154 9.01 7.05 -24.17
CA ASN A 154 7.90 7.79 -24.74
C ASN A 154 7.78 7.27 -26.17
N ARG A 155 6.80 6.40 -26.43
CA ARG A 155 6.39 6.12 -27.79
C ARG A 155 5.59 7.34 -28.20
N ASP A 156 6.16 8.02 -29.18
CA ASP A 156 5.57 9.07 -30.02
C ASP A 156 4.06 8.90 -30.24
#